data_AF-A0A536TH76-F1
#
_entry.id   AF-A0A536TH76-F1
#
_cell.length_a   1.000
_cell.length_b   1.000
_cell.length_c   1.000
_cell.angle_alpha   90.00
_cell.angle_beta   90.00
_cell.angle_gamma   90.00
#
_symmetry.space_group_name_H-M   'P 1'
#
loop_
_entity.id
_entity.type
_entity.pdbx_description
1 polymer ?
#
loop_
_entity_poly.entity_id
_entity_poly.type
_entity_poly.pdbx_seq_one_letter_code
_entity_poly.pdbx_strand_id
1 'polypeptide(L)' 'MTAFDYRDGELAAEEVPLAEIAARFGTPCFVYSRAAIEGAFRRFDSAFGIRDHLVCYAVKANANLAVLNILARLG' A
#
# COMPACT_ATOMS: atom_id res chain seq x y z
N MET A 1 -1.51 -14.02 -1.67
CA MET A 1 -1.79 -13.43 -0.35
C MET A 1 -2.23 -12.01 -0.58
N THR A 2 -3.32 -11.62 0.04
CA THR A 2 -3.75 -10.22 -0.01
C THR A 2 -2.98 -9.46 1.06
N ALA A 3 -2.93 -8.14 0.99
CA ALA A 3 -2.23 -7.37 2.02
C ALA A 3 -2.99 -7.29 3.35
N PHE A 4 -4.27 -7.70 3.35
CA PHE A 4 -5.15 -7.67 4.50
C PHE A 4 -5.86 -9.03 4.60
N ASP A 5 -5.30 -9.92 5.40
CA ASP A 5 -5.77 -11.30 5.52
C ASP A 5 -6.01 -11.64 7.01
N TYR A 6 -6.90 -12.59 7.26
CA TYR A 6 -7.07 -13.17 8.60
C TYR A 6 -5.94 -14.16 8.89
N ARG A 7 -5.34 -14.03 10.07
CA ARG A 7 -4.31 -14.94 10.60
C ARG A 7 -4.72 -15.34 12.00
N ASP A 8 -4.90 -16.63 12.22
CA ASP A 8 -5.36 -17.18 13.51
C ASP A 8 -6.64 -16.52 14.05
N GLY A 9 -7.53 -16.09 13.15
CA GLY A 9 -8.80 -15.44 13.50
C GLY A 9 -8.72 -13.91 13.68
N GLU A 10 -7.52 -13.31 13.60
CA GLU A 10 -7.34 -11.86 13.67
C GLU A 10 -7.06 -11.25 12.29
N LEU A 11 -7.68 -10.10 12.00
CA LEU A 11 -7.41 -9.37 10.76
C LEU A 11 -6.08 -8.62 10.87
N ALA A 12 -5.13 -8.94 9.99
CA ALA A 12 -3.80 -8.33 9.96
C ALA A 12 -3.61 -7.49 8.69
N ALA A 13 -2.86 -6.38 8.82
CA ALA A 13 -2.25 -5.68 7.69
C ALA A 13 -0.81 -6.18 7.55
N GLU A 14 -0.53 -6.93 6.48
CA GLU A 14 0.72 -7.68 6.33
C GLU A 14 0.95 -8.57 7.57
N GLU A 15 2.04 -8.38 8.30
CA GLU A 15 2.39 -9.14 9.51
C GLU A 15 1.86 -8.53 10.81
N VAL A 16 1.11 -7.42 10.75
CA VAL A 16 0.71 -6.65 11.94
C VAL A 16 -0.81 -6.77 12.20
N PRO A 17 -1.24 -7.31 13.35
CA PRO A 17 -2.66 -7.34 13.72
C PRO A 17 -3.27 -5.93 13.77
N LEU A 18 -4.43 -5.73 13.13
CA LEU A 18 -5.10 -4.42 13.12
C LEU A 18 -5.55 -3.98 14.51
N ALA A 19 -5.84 -4.93 15.41
CA ALA A 19 -6.19 -4.64 16.81
C ALA A 19 -5.05 -3.93 17.55
N GLU A 20 -3.79 -4.32 17.29
CA GLU A 20 -2.61 -3.66 17.88
C GLU A 20 -2.48 -2.22 17.38
N ILE A 21 -2.70 -1.99 16.08
CA ILE A 21 -2.68 -0.66 15.48
C ILE A 21 -3.79 0.21 16.09
N ALA A 22 -5.01 -0.32 16.21
CA ALA A 22 -6.14 0.39 16.81
C ALA A 22 -5.89 0.74 18.28
N ALA A 23 -5.31 -0.18 19.07
CA ALA A 23 -4.97 0.06 20.46
C ALA A 23 -3.89 1.16 20.61
N ARG A 24 -2.90 1.18 19.70
CA ARG A 24 -1.79 2.14 19.75
C ARG A 24 -2.15 3.53 19.24
N PHE A 25 -2.94 3.64 18.19
CA PHE A 25 -3.22 4.90 17.49
C PHE A 25 -4.65 5.41 17.65
N GLY A 26 -5.54 4.62 18.27
CA GLY A 26 -6.95 4.94 18.44
C GLY A 26 -7.78 4.73 17.16
N THR A 27 -9.09 4.95 17.27
CA THR A 27 -10.03 4.85 16.15
C THR A 27 -10.89 6.12 16.02
N PRO A 28 -11.21 6.57 14.78
CA PRO A 28 -10.91 5.93 13.50
C PRO A 28 -9.46 6.11 13.04
N CYS A 29 -8.88 5.07 12.41
CA CYS A 29 -7.53 5.07 11.87
C CYS A 29 -7.50 4.44 10.47
N PHE A 30 -6.88 5.12 9.50
CA PHE A 30 -6.60 4.54 8.19
C PHE A 30 -5.28 3.77 8.22
N VAL A 31 -5.30 2.53 7.74
CA VAL A 31 -4.13 1.66 7.66
C VAL A 31 -3.84 1.35 6.18
N TYR A 32 -2.60 1.55 5.77
CA TYR A 32 -2.15 1.29 4.41
C TYR A 32 -1.07 0.21 4.43
N SER A 33 -1.13 -0.72 3.47
CA SER A 33 -0.05 -1.69 3.24
C SER A 33 0.93 -1.15 2.22
N ARG A 34 2.21 -1.18 2.56
CA ARG A 34 3.29 -0.81 1.63
C ARG A 34 3.40 -1.86 0.53
N ALA A 35 3.36 -3.15 0.87
CA ALA A 35 3.44 -4.24 -0.09
C ALA A 35 2.32 -4.17 -1.14
N ALA A 36 1.09 -3.80 -0.72
CA ALA A 36 -0.03 -3.60 -1.63
C ALA A 36 0.23 -2.48 -2.64
N ILE A 37 0.68 -1.32 -2.17
CA ILE A 37 0.95 -0.15 -3.00
C ILE A 37 2.07 -0.44 -3.99
N GLU A 38 3.21 -0.97 -3.52
CA GLU A 38 4.34 -1.31 -4.40
C GLU A 38 3.94 -2.38 -5.42
N GLY A 39 3.20 -3.41 -4.99
CA GLY A 39 2.72 -4.47 -5.87
C GLY A 39 1.78 -3.96 -6.96
N ALA A 40 0.86 -3.04 -6.62
CA ALA A 40 -0.03 -2.43 -7.61
C ALA A 40 0.73 -1.57 -8.61
N PHE A 41 1.67 -0.74 -8.14
CA PHE A 41 2.52 0.08 -9.02
C PHE A 41 3.32 -0.79 -9.99
N ARG A 42 4.07 -1.79 -9.48
CA ARG A 42 4.89 -2.69 -10.30
C ARG A 42 4.07 -3.46 -11.33
N ARG A 43 2.85 -3.91 -10.98
CA ARG A 43 1.94 -4.56 -11.94
C ARG A 43 1.50 -3.61 -13.04
N PHE A 44 1.24 -2.34 -12.72
CA PHE A 44 0.82 -1.36 -13.70
C PHE A 44 1.98 -0.96 -14.63
N ASP A 45 3.15 -0.69 -14.05
CA ASP A 45 4.39 -0.34 -14.74
C ASP A 45 4.85 -1.48 -15.68
N SER A 46 4.98 -2.70 -15.16
CA SER A 46 5.41 -3.85 -15.97
C SER A 46 4.45 -4.23 -17.11
N ALA A 47 3.18 -3.83 -17.05
CA ALA A 47 2.21 -4.11 -18.11
C ALA A 47 2.54 -3.39 -19.43
N PHE A 48 3.34 -2.32 -19.41
CA PHE A 48 3.79 -1.63 -20.62
C PHE A 48 4.94 -2.36 -21.33
N GLY A 49 5.58 -3.35 -20.68
CA GLY A 49 6.66 -4.13 -21.25
C GLY A 49 7.85 -3.27 -21.66
N ILE A 50 8.26 -3.37 -22.93
CA ILE A 50 9.43 -2.63 -23.47
C ILE A 50 9.09 -1.23 -23.98
N ARG A 51 7.83 -0.79 -23.89
CA ARG A 51 7.42 0.52 -24.41
C ARG A 51 7.98 1.62 -23.51
N ASP A 52 8.47 2.68 -24.12
CA ASP A 52 8.84 3.89 -23.38
C ASP A 52 7.57 4.51 -22.78
N HIS A 53 7.57 4.72 -21.45
CA HIS A 53 6.41 5.20 -20.70
C HIS A 53 6.82 5.84 -19.38
N LEU A 54 5.89 6.60 -18.79
CA LEU A 54 5.99 7.17 -17.46
C LEU A 54 4.69 6.97 -16.71
N VAL A 55 4.74 6.36 -15.52
CA VAL A 55 3.56 6.19 -14.66
C VAL A 55 3.36 7.42 -13.78
N CYS A 56 2.42 8.30 -14.17
CA CYS A 56 2.05 9.47 -13.38
C CYS A 56 0.93 9.16 -12.38
N TYR A 57 1.30 8.87 -11.13
CA TYR A 57 0.30 8.65 -10.07
C TYR A 57 -0.58 9.88 -9.84
N ALA A 58 -1.91 9.69 -9.84
CA ALA A 58 -2.87 10.76 -9.57
C ALA A 58 -2.92 11.07 -8.06
N VAL A 59 -2.08 12.01 -7.61
CA VAL A 59 -1.89 12.40 -6.18
C VAL A 59 -3.20 12.67 -5.43
N LYS A 60 -4.25 13.15 -6.11
CA LYS A 60 -5.57 13.38 -5.51
C LYS A 60 -6.21 12.13 -4.89
N ALA A 61 -5.80 10.93 -5.30
CA ALA A 61 -6.30 9.67 -4.73
C ALA A 61 -5.81 9.45 -3.29
N ASN A 62 -4.55 9.77 -3.01
CA ASN A 62 -3.97 9.79 -1.66
C ASN A 62 -2.69 10.62 -1.66
N ALA A 63 -2.75 11.82 -1.05
CA ALA A 63 -1.62 12.75 -0.99
C ALA A 63 -0.75 12.58 0.27
N ASN A 64 -0.92 11.48 1.02
CA ASN A 64 -0.09 11.20 2.19
C ASN A 64 1.39 11.09 1.80
N LEU A 65 2.25 11.83 2.51
CA LEU A 65 3.68 11.93 2.18
C LEU A 65 4.41 10.58 2.21
N ALA A 66 4.02 9.66 3.09
CA ALA A 66 4.62 8.33 3.15
C ALA A 66 4.23 7.50 1.92
N VAL A 67 2.97 7.57 1.47
CA VAL A 67 2.49 6.92 0.24
C VAL A 67 3.23 7.47 -0.98
N LEU A 68 3.34 8.80 -1.09
CA LEU A 68 4.06 9.45 -2.20
C LEU A 68 5.55 9.07 -2.20
N ASN A 69 6.19 9.01 -1.03
CA ASN A 69 7.58 8.59 -0.91
C ASN A 69 7.78 7.10 -1.24
N ILE A 70 6.80 6.22 -1.00
CA ILE A 70 6.86 4.83 -1.47
C ILE A 70 6.91 4.80 -3.01
N LEU A 71 6.01 5.53 -3.68
CA LEU A 71 5.93 5.57 -5.14
C LEU A 71 7.18 6.21 -5.76
N ALA A 72 7.65 7.34 -5.21
CA ALA A 72 8.85 8.04 -5.69
C ALA A 72 10.14 7.20 -5.58
N ARG A 73 10.17 6.17 -4.71
CA ARG A 73 11.30 5.23 -4.60
C ARG A 73 11.26 4.10 -5.64
N LEU A 74 10.15 3.93 -6.36
CA LEU A 74 9.99 2.91 -7.40
C LEU A 74 10.31 3.43 -8.80
N GLY A 75 10.27 4.75 -9.01
CA GLY A 75 10.55 5.42 -10.30
C GLY A 75 10.12 6.87 -10.27
#